data_AF-A0A542EWJ6-F1
#
_entry.id   AF-A0A542EWJ6-F1
#
_cell.length_a   1.000
_cell.length_b   1.000
_cell.length_c   1.000
_cell.angle_alpha   90.00
_cell.angle_beta   90.00
_cell.angle_gamma   90.00
#
_symmetry.space_group_name_H-M   'P 1'
#
loop_
_entity.id
_entity.type
_entity.pdbx_description
1 polymer ?
#
loop_
_entity_poly.entity_id
_entity_poly.type
_entity_poly.pdbx_seq_one_letter_code
_entity_poly.pdbx_strand_id
1 'polypeptide(L)'
;MVKLADLIANAAQIMKLDLARIRLATKRAELKGGAAEEVLAKFLKQRLPGSLGITRGHVVDANGGLSKQADVIIYDALRTPILFESALDGWDVVPAEGVVAVIEVKMHLTAADIPSVVANCDSVMQLRRDAYIGRAVQTIEAYGSRWSELPIYYSVFAYESDGMYAAELNELLSSHALQDRIGSVCYLDRGVSLHADLSGAAAALVPVATELATLLDIPPPNALLLWLTALSTVVSVGASRRPIDLMRYAPEEHAELRGTVRGTSPDVARRRAEAAGQQTLTGLEMDPATAARITTMMLDSQSLTAGDLRAVEAVGGQVVPEDEGHAKLVIPTGS
;
A
#
# COMPACT_ATOMS: atom_id res chain seq x y z
N MET A 1 -26.31 31.41 14.99
CA MET A 1 -26.14 30.24 14.08
C MET A 1 -24.72 29.73 14.30
N VAL A 2 -24.54 28.49 14.73
CA VAL A 2 -23.19 27.91 14.93
C VAL A 2 -22.62 27.57 13.55
N LYS A 3 -21.48 28.15 13.17
CA LYS A 3 -20.82 27.81 11.90
C LYS A 3 -19.83 26.67 12.13
N LEU A 4 -19.78 25.72 11.20
CA LEU A 4 -18.80 24.62 11.23
C LEU A 4 -17.36 25.16 11.34
N ALA A 5 -17.07 26.25 10.62
CA ALA A 5 -15.76 26.91 10.68
C ALA A 5 -15.39 27.34 12.10
N ASP A 6 -16.34 27.84 12.90
CA ASP A 6 -16.08 28.27 14.28
C ASP A 6 -15.77 27.06 15.19
N LEU A 7 -16.49 25.95 14.99
CA LEU A 7 -16.26 24.71 15.76
C LEU A 7 -14.88 24.11 15.46
N ILE A 8 -14.48 24.06 14.19
CA ILE A 8 -13.18 23.53 13.79
C ILE A 8 -12.05 24.50 14.16
N ALA A 9 -12.27 25.81 14.08
CA ALA A 9 -11.31 26.80 14.57
C ALA A 9 -11.06 26.65 16.09
N ASN A 10 -12.10 26.40 16.88
CA ASN A 10 -11.95 26.11 18.31
C ASN A 10 -11.13 24.83 18.53
N ALA A 11 -11.42 23.74 17.80
CA ALA A 11 -10.63 22.52 17.88
C ALA A 11 -9.15 22.75 17.54
N ALA A 12 -8.85 23.56 16.52
CA ALA A 12 -7.47 23.95 16.19
C ALA A 12 -6.78 24.69 17.35
N GLN A 13 -7.50 25.56 18.07
CA GLN A 13 -6.94 26.24 19.25
C GLN A 13 -6.67 25.26 20.39
N ILE A 14 -7.57 24.29 20.63
CA ILE A 14 -7.36 23.25 21.64
C ILE A 14 -6.10 22.43 21.31
N MET A 15 -5.93 22.01 20.04
CA MET A 15 -4.74 21.27 19.61
C MET A 15 -3.43 22.06 19.81
N LYS A 16 -3.44 23.37 19.54
CA LYS A 16 -2.29 24.25 19.83
C LYS A 16 -1.98 24.35 21.33
N LEU A 17 -3.01 24.43 22.16
CA LEU A 17 -2.85 24.44 23.62
C LEU A 17 -2.31 23.11 24.15
N ASP A 18 -2.77 21.98 23.59
CA ASP A 18 -2.25 20.66 23.96
C ASP A 18 -0.78 20.50 23.56
N LEU A 19 -0.37 21.00 22.39
CA LEU A 19 1.06 21.06 22.03
C LEU A 19 1.87 21.89 23.03
N ALA A 20 1.37 23.07 23.44
CA ALA A 20 2.04 23.90 24.43
C ALA A 20 2.20 23.18 25.78
N ARG A 21 1.18 22.42 26.21
CA ARG A 21 1.25 21.57 27.42
C ARG A 21 2.28 20.46 27.28
N ILE A 22 2.32 19.76 26.15
CA ILE A 22 3.31 18.71 25.86
C ILE A 22 4.74 19.26 25.97
N ARG A 23 4.99 20.45 25.43
CA ARG A 23 6.31 21.11 25.48
C ARG A 23 6.75 21.42 26.91
N LEU A 24 5.83 21.74 27.80
CA LEU A 24 6.09 22.01 29.23
C LEU A 24 6.29 20.73 30.04
N ALA A 25 5.60 19.64 29.70
CA ALA A 25 5.55 18.42 30.50
C ALA A 25 6.85 17.60 30.48
N THR A 26 7.64 17.66 29.41
CA THR A 26 8.89 16.88 29.29
C THR A 26 9.90 17.60 28.42
N LYS A 27 11.19 17.26 28.56
CA LYS A 27 12.26 17.72 27.66
C LYS A 27 12.69 16.68 26.63
N ARG A 28 12.29 15.41 26.81
CA ARG A 28 12.67 14.30 25.90
C ARG A 28 11.92 14.42 24.58
N ALA A 29 12.64 14.41 23.46
CA ALA A 29 12.06 14.65 22.14
C ALA A 29 11.08 13.54 21.72
N GLU A 30 11.41 12.28 21.99
CA GLU A 30 10.59 11.13 21.57
C GLU A 30 9.22 11.14 22.26
N LEU A 31 9.19 11.46 23.56
CA LEU A 31 7.95 11.57 24.33
C LEU A 31 7.07 12.73 23.88
N LYS A 32 7.69 13.82 23.36
CA LYS A 32 6.92 14.95 22.80
C LYS A 32 6.29 14.60 21.47
N GLY A 33 7.04 13.95 20.58
CA GLY A 33 6.56 13.47 19.29
C GLY A 33 5.34 12.57 19.48
N GLY A 34 5.51 11.48 20.22
CA GLY A 34 4.43 10.52 20.47
C GLY A 34 3.18 11.13 21.12
N ALA A 35 3.34 12.12 22.00
CA ALA A 35 2.19 12.81 22.58
C ALA A 35 1.47 13.73 21.57
N ALA A 36 2.20 14.39 20.67
CA ALA A 36 1.63 15.23 19.62
C ALA A 36 0.91 14.39 18.54
N GLU A 37 1.45 13.21 18.22
CA GLU A 37 0.83 12.20 17.36
C GLU A 37 -0.51 11.74 17.97
N GLU A 38 -0.52 11.38 19.26
CA GLU A 38 -1.72 10.92 19.97
C GLU A 38 -2.85 11.98 20.00
N VAL A 39 -2.49 13.27 20.15
CA VAL A 39 -3.49 14.37 20.08
C VAL A 39 -4.17 14.40 18.71
N LEU A 40 -3.42 14.25 17.62
CA LEU A 40 -3.99 14.20 16.28
C LEU A 40 -4.81 12.92 16.06
N ALA A 41 -4.27 11.76 16.44
CA ALA A 41 -4.96 10.47 16.29
C ALA A 41 -6.31 10.46 17.02
N LYS A 42 -6.35 10.97 18.26
CA LYS A 42 -7.58 11.12 19.04
C LYS A 42 -8.57 12.08 18.37
N PHE A 43 -8.09 13.21 17.87
CA PHE A 43 -8.93 14.16 17.14
C PHE A 43 -9.58 13.49 15.92
N LEU A 44 -8.79 12.79 15.09
CA LEU A 44 -9.29 12.12 13.90
C LEU A 44 -10.27 10.99 14.24
N LYS A 45 -10.02 10.21 15.29
CA LYS A 45 -10.90 9.11 15.73
C LYS A 45 -12.29 9.59 16.13
N GLN A 46 -12.41 10.85 16.57
CA GLN A 46 -13.69 11.49 16.92
C GLN A 46 -14.40 12.15 15.74
N ARG A 47 -13.76 12.27 14.58
CA ARG A 47 -14.27 13.02 13.42
C ARG A 47 -14.49 12.15 12.19
N LEU A 48 -13.67 11.10 12.02
CA LEU A 48 -13.80 10.17 10.91
C LEU A 48 -14.84 9.07 11.22
N PRO A 49 -15.44 8.44 10.19
CA PRO A 49 -16.39 7.35 10.37
C PRO A 49 -15.79 6.17 11.17
N GLY A 50 -16.59 5.54 12.02
CA GLY A 50 -16.16 4.42 12.86
C GLY A 50 -15.81 3.13 12.10
N SER A 51 -16.05 3.08 10.79
CA SER A 51 -15.57 2.01 9.90
C SER A 51 -14.07 2.12 9.59
N LEU A 52 -13.44 3.25 9.95
CA LEU A 52 -12.01 3.46 9.80
C LEU A 52 -11.30 3.22 11.14
N GLY A 53 -10.21 2.48 11.08
CA GLY A 53 -9.27 2.33 12.18
C GLY A 53 -8.20 3.40 12.10
N ILE A 54 -7.69 3.81 13.26
CA ILE A 54 -6.55 4.74 13.38
C ILE A 54 -5.57 4.11 14.36
N THR A 55 -4.34 3.91 13.89
CA THR A 55 -3.24 3.37 14.68
C THR A 55 -1.92 4.05 14.29
N ARG A 56 -0.82 3.68 14.94
CA ARG A 56 0.56 4.03 14.56
C ARG A 56 1.36 2.75 14.36
N GLY A 57 2.44 2.80 13.60
CA GLY A 57 3.32 1.65 13.42
C GLY A 57 3.77 1.47 11.99
N HIS A 58 3.82 0.24 11.49
CA HIS A 58 4.38 -0.07 10.18
C HIS A 58 3.32 -0.57 9.22
N VAL A 59 3.53 -0.28 7.94
CA VAL A 59 2.78 -0.89 6.84
C VAL A 59 3.64 -1.97 6.21
N VAL A 60 3.07 -3.14 5.97
CA VAL A 60 3.77 -4.30 5.38
C VAL A 60 3.04 -4.78 4.14
N ASP A 61 3.78 -5.26 3.14
CA ASP A 61 3.19 -5.95 1.99
C ASP A 61 3.49 -7.46 1.99
N ALA A 62 2.76 -8.19 1.16
CA ALA A 62 2.91 -9.63 1.00
C ALA A 62 4.23 -10.06 0.34
N ASN A 63 5.05 -9.11 -0.14
CA ASN A 63 6.32 -9.34 -0.81
C ASN A 63 7.53 -9.10 0.12
N GLY A 64 7.28 -8.86 1.41
CA GLY A 64 8.32 -8.62 2.41
C GLY A 64 8.75 -7.15 2.52
N GLY A 65 8.09 -6.23 1.82
CA GLY A 65 8.27 -4.80 1.98
C GLY A 65 7.73 -4.33 3.34
N LEU A 66 8.48 -3.46 4.01
CA LEU A 66 8.09 -2.85 5.29
C LEU A 66 8.39 -1.35 5.23
N SER A 67 7.39 -0.53 5.56
CA SER A 67 7.58 0.92 5.64
C SER A 67 8.41 1.31 6.87
N LYS A 68 8.89 2.56 6.89
CA LYS A 68 9.27 3.20 8.15
C LYS A 68 8.06 3.30 9.08
N GLN A 69 8.31 3.58 10.36
CA GLN A 69 7.22 3.81 11.31
C GLN A 69 6.44 5.06 10.88
N ALA A 70 5.14 4.89 10.71
CA ALA A 70 4.16 5.91 10.41
C ALA A 70 3.48 6.38 11.70
N ASP A 71 3.38 7.69 11.84
CA ASP A 71 2.81 8.36 13.02
C ASP A 71 1.31 8.11 13.15
N VAL A 72 0.58 8.16 12.02
CA VAL A 72 -0.85 7.85 11.96
C VAL A 72 -1.14 7.05 10.68
N ILE A 73 -1.68 5.85 10.86
CA ILE A 73 -2.19 4.97 9.81
C ILE A 73 -3.72 4.94 9.92
N ILE A 74 -4.40 5.29 8.84
CA ILE A 74 -5.85 5.17 8.68
C ILE A 74 -6.13 3.96 7.79
N TYR A 75 -6.91 3.01 8.27
CA TYR A 75 -7.19 1.75 7.57
C TYR A 75 -8.67 1.36 7.61
N ASP A 76 -9.11 0.46 6.73
CA ASP A 76 -10.47 -0.10 6.74
C ASP A 76 -10.62 -1.12 7.87
N ALA A 77 -11.13 -0.69 9.04
CA ALA A 77 -11.21 -1.54 10.23
C ALA A 77 -12.26 -2.65 10.13
N LEU A 78 -13.18 -2.57 9.17
CA LEU A 78 -14.19 -3.62 8.98
C LEU A 78 -13.63 -4.84 8.26
N ARG A 79 -12.52 -4.69 7.53
CA ARG A 79 -11.99 -5.72 6.61
C ARG A 79 -10.51 -6.04 6.79
N THR A 80 -9.79 -5.22 7.55
CA THR A 80 -8.34 -5.32 7.72
C THR A 80 -8.00 -5.90 9.09
N PRO A 81 -7.37 -7.07 9.16
CA PRO A 81 -6.78 -7.55 10.41
C PRO A 81 -5.47 -6.82 10.69
N ILE A 82 -5.20 -6.56 11.96
CA ILE A 82 -3.88 -6.15 12.43
C ILE A 82 -3.00 -7.40 12.52
N LEU A 83 -1.86 -7.41 11.83
CA LEU A 83 -0.98 -8.58 11.73
C LEU A 83 -0.08 -8.74 12.97
N PHE A 84 0.19 -7.64 13.66
CA PHE A 84 0.94 -7.61 14.90
C PHE A 84 0.56 -6.38 15.71
N GLU A 85 0.49 -6.54 17.03
CA GLU A 85 0.25 -5.48 18.01
C GLU A 85 1.36 -5.54 19.06
N SER A 86 2.15 -4.46 19.18
CA SER A 86 3.19 -4.36 20.19
C SER A 86 2.59 -3.97 21.55
N ALA A 87 2.49 -4.94 22.47
CA ALA A 87 1.99 -4.69 23.82
C ALA A 87 2.88 -3.74 24.67
N LEU A 88 4.16 -3.57 24.31
CA LEU A 88 5.13 -2.77 25.07
C LEU A 88 5.25 -1.34 24.53
N ASP A 89 5.33 -1.21 23.20
CA ASP A 89 5.62 0.05 22.53
C ASP A 89 4.40 0.64 21.81
N GLY A 90 3.25 -0.05 21.85
CA GLY A 90 1.97 0.46 21.36
C GLY A 90 1.98 0.84 19.87
N TRP A 91 2.56 -0.01 19.02
CA TRP A 91 2.55 0.14 17.57
C TRP A 91 2.10 -1.15 16.90
N ASP A 92 1.46 -1.00 15.74
CA ASP A 92 0.86 -2.10 15.00
C ASP A 92 1.57 -2.36 13.66
N VAL A 93 1.37 -3.55 13.10
CA VAL A 93 1.68 -3.86 11.70
C VAL A 93 0.39 -4.02 10.92
N VAL A 94 0.19 -3.15 9.93
CA VAL A 94 -1.02 -3.12 9.09
C VAL A 94 -0.67 -3.59 7.67
N PRO A 95 -1.43 -4.51 7.07
CA PRO A 95 -1.19 -4.93 5.69
C PRO A 95 -1.53 -3.78 4.73
N ALA A 96 -0.70 -3.59 3.70
CA ALA A 96 -0.78 -2.45 2.78
C ALA A 96 -2.12 -2.36 2.05
N GLU A 97 -2.78 -3.49 1.77
CA GLU A 97 -4.11 -3.53 1.16
C GLU A 97 -5.17 -2.79 1.99
N GLY A 98 -5.10 -2.92 3.32
CA GLY A 98 -6.07 -2.33 4.24
C GLY A 98 -5.88 -0.84 4.50
N VAL A 99 -4.69 -0.31 4.21
CA VAL A 99 -4.35 1.09 4.45
C VAL A 99 -5.09 2.01 3.46
N VAL A 100 -5.70 3.07 4.01
CA VAL A 100 -6.40 4.12 3.26
C VAL A 100 -5.53 5.37 3.18
N ALA A 101 -4.97 5.80 4.31
CA ALA A 101 -4.11 6.97 4.37
C ALA A 101 -3.02 6.82 5.44
N VAL A 102 -1.92 7.54 5.25
CA VAL A 102 -0.86 7.73 6.24
C VAL A 102 -0.66 9.23 6.46
N ILE A 103 -0.47 9.63 7.72
CA ILE A 103 -0.22 11.03 8.09
C ILE A 103 1.07 11.09 8.91
N GLU A 104 2.05 11.83 8.40
CA GLU A 104 3.26 12.23 9.13
C GLU A 104 2.93 13.43 10.03
N VAL A 105 3.39 13.42 11.28
CA VAL A 105 3.12 14.47 12.27
C VAL A 105 4.41 15.20 12.64
N LYS A 106 4.40 16.52 12.52
CA LYS A 106 5.49 17.39 12.98
C LYS A 106 4.99 18.39 14.00
N MET A 107 5.70 18.50 15.13
CA MET A 107 5.45 19.58 16.08
C MET A 107 5.86 20.94 15.51
N HIS A 108 6.95 20.97 14.74
CA HIS A 108 7.42 22.14 14.00
C HIS A 108 8.04 21.64 12.70
N LEU A 109 7.48 22.05 11.56
CA LEU A 109 7.97 21.67 10.23
C LEU A 109 8.86 22.78 9.66
N THR A 110 10.04 22.40 9.18
CA THR A 110 11.02 23.31 8.58
C THR A 110 11.37 22.87 7.17
N ALA A 111 11.99 23.75 6.37
CA ALA A 111 12.46 23.37 5.03
C ALA A 111 13.46 22.19 5.07
N ALA A 112 14.23 22.06 6.15
CA ALA A 112 15.20 20.98 6.33
C ALA A 112 14.54 19.60 6.53
N ASP A 113 13.27 19.57 6.94
CA ASP A 113 12.53 18.31 7.16
C ASP A 113 11.98 17.74 5.86
N ILE A 114 11.80 18.55 4.80
CA ILE A 114 11.13 18.17 3.56
C ILE A 114 11.73 16.90 2.91
N PRO A 115 13.06 16.74 2.78
CA PRO A 115 13.63 15.50 2.23
C PRO A 115 13.29 14.26 3.07
N SER A 116 13.26 14.40 4.40
CA SER A 116 12.93 13.29 5.30
C SER A 116 11.46 12.88 5.20
N VAL A 117 10.57 13.87 5.05
CA VAL A 117 9.13 13.66 4.86
C VAL A 117 8.87 12.92 3.55
N VAL A 118 9.52 13.33 2.45
CA VAL A 118 9.43 12.62 1.16
C VAL A 118 9.96 11.19 1.29
N ALA A 119 11.11 11.00 1.93
CA ALA A 119 11.65 9.66 2.15
C ALA A 119 10.77 8.76 3.06
N ASN A 120 9.88 9.33 3.86
CA ASN A 120 8.88 8.56 4.63
C ASN A 120 7.67 8.20 3.75
N CYS A 121 7.21 9.16 2.93
CA CYS A 121 6.20 8.93 1.89
C CYS A 121 6.61 7.78 0.96
N ASP A 122 7.82 7.83 0.40
CA ASP A 122 8.34 6.81 -0.52
C ASP A 122 8.37 5.42 0.13
N SER A 123 8.69 5.36 1.43
CA SER A 123 8.75 4.09 2.16
C SER A 123 7.39 3.37 2.23
N VAL A 124 6.30 4.12 2.14
CA VAL A 124 4.92 3.59 2.10
C VAL A 124 4.48 3.36 0.65
N MET A 125 4.76 4.31 -0.25
CA MET A 125 4.29 4.24 -1.65
C MET A 125 4.96 3.13 -2.46
N GLN A 126 6.17 2.71 -2.09
CA GLN A 126 6.84 1.58 -2.73
C GLN A 126 6.23 0.21 -2.41
N LEU A 127 5.34 0.12 -1.40
CA LEU A 127 4.75 -1.15 -0.97
C LEU A 127 3.76 -1.69 -2.00
N ARG A 128 3.82 -3.00 -2.23
CA ARG A 128 2.91 -3.67 -3.16
C ARG A 128 1.56 -3.94 -2.53
N ARG A 129 0.51 -3.72 -3.30
CA ARG A 129 -0.88 -3.86 -2.86
C ARG A 129 -1.63 -4.73 -3.85
N ASP A 130 -1.37 -6.02 -3.79
CA ASP A 130 -1.95 -6.99 -4.72
C ASP A 130 -2.47 -8.26 -4.05
N ALA A 131 -2.39 -8.38 -2.72
CA ALA A 131 -2.95 -9.51 -1.97
C ALA A 131 -4.44 -9.32 -1.67
N TYR A 132 -5.27 -9.31 -2.72
CA TYR A 132 -6.72 -9.24 -2.60
C TYR A 132 -7.40 -10.54 -3.03
N ILE A 133 -8.48 -10.91 -2.34
CA ILE A 133 -9.35 -12.01 -2.74
C ILE A 133 -10.36 -11.52 -3.78
N GLY A 134 -10.48 -12.26 -4.88
CA GLY A 134 -11.50 -12.04 -5.91
C GLY A 134 -11.22 -10.86 -6.82
N ARG A 135 -12.12 -10.63 -7.77
CA ARG A 135 -12.02 -9.55 -8.77
C ARG A 135 -12.69 -8.29 -8.27
N ALA A 136 -12.12 -7.14 -8.62
CA ALA A 136 -12.79 -5.86 -8.39
C ALA A 136 -14.08 -5.79 -9.21
N VAL A 137 -15.16 -5.37 -8.54
CA VAL A 137 -16.50 -5.25 -9.14
C VAL A 137 -16.79 -3.79 -9.53
N GLN A 138 -16.03 -2.85 -8.98
CA GLN A 138 -16.16 -1.42 -9.25
C GLN A 138 -14.79 -0.78 -9.44
N THR A 139 -14.78 0.34 -10.15
CA THR A 139 -13.58 1.16 -10.35
C THR A 139 -13.91 2.64 -10.19
N ILE A 140 -12.95 3.42 -9.71
CA ILE A 140 -13.06 4.86 -9.46
C ILE A 140 -12.00 5.60 -10.28
N GLU A 141 -12.32 6.79 -10.79
CA GLU A 141 -11.36 7.65 -11.48
C GLU A 141 -10.69 8.60 -10.47
N ALA A 142 -9.37 8.55 -10.41
CA ALA A 142 -8.52 9.30 -9.47
C ALA A 142 -7.09 9.36 -10.02
N TYR A 143 -6.33 10.41 -9.74
CA TYR A 143 -4.93 10.54 -10.20
C TYR A 143 -4.77 10.40 -11.73
N GLY A 144 -5.78 10.83 -12.50
CA GLY A 144 -5.79 10.68 -13.96
C GLY A 144 -5.95 9.23 -14.47
N SER A 145 -6.33 8.29 -13.59
CA SER A 145 -6.42 6.86 -13.93
C SER A 145 -7.64 6.20 -13.32
N ARG A 146 -7.96 4.99 -13.82
CA ARG A 146 -9.05 4.16 -13.30
C ARG A 146 -8.51 3.12 -12.34
N TRP A 147 -8.95 3.18 -11.10
CA TRP A 147 -8.47 2.35 -10.00
C TRP A 147 -9.54 1.37 -9.55
N SER A 148 -9.14 0.10 -9.38
CA SER A 148 -9.94 -0.87 -8.63
C SER A 148 -9.75 -0.73 -7.12
N GLU A 149 -8.58 -0.23 -6.72
CA GLU A 149 -8.20 0.04 -5.34
C GLU A 149 -7.48 1.38 -5.33
N LEU A 150 -7.98 2.36 -4.58
CA LEU A 150 -7.31 3.65 -4.53
C LEU A 150 -5.92 3.53 -3.90
N PRO A 151 -4.91 4.25 -4.42
CA PRO A 151 -3.60 4.41 -3.81
C PRO A 151 -3.70 4.85 -2.34
N ILE A 152 -2.63 4.64 -1.57
CA ILE A 152 -2.57 5.16 -0.21
C ILE A 152 -2.47 6.68 -0.29
N TYR A 153 -3.28 7.39 0.48
CA TYR A 153 -3.18 8.83 0.57
C TYR A 153 -2.14 9.24 1.63
N TYR A 154 -1.10 9.97 1.25
CA TYR A 154 -0.10 10.46 2.21
C TYR A 154 -0.32 11.93 2.51
N SER A 155 -0.34 12.29 3.79
CA SER A 155 -0.51 13.67 4.24
C SER A 155 0.52 14.03 5.31
N VAL A 156 0.74 15.32 5.49
CA VAL A 156 1.61 15.84 6.55
C VAL A 156 0.78 16.77 7.43
N PHE A 157 0.88 16.61 8.75
CA PHE A 157 0.26 17.50 9.72
C PHE A 157 1.33 18.15 10.59
N ALA A 158 1.49 19.46 10.43
CA ALA A 158 2.39 20.28 11.22
C ALA A 158 1.58 21.16 12.18
N TYR A 159 1.88 21.09 13.48
CA TYR A 159 1.27 22.00 14.45
C TYR A 159 1.75 23.45 14.28
N GLU A 160 3.04 23.58 13.98
CA GLU A 160 3.71 24.84 13.66
C GLU A 160 4.62 24.61 12.46
N SER A 161 4.98 25.68 11.75
CA SER A 161 5.93 25.61 10.64
C SER A 161 6.76 26.88 10.55
N ASP A 162 7.91 26.86 9.84
CA ASP A 162 8.67 28.07 9.49
C ASP A 162 8.25 28.68 8.13
N GLY A 163 7.51 27.91 7.33
CA GLY A 163 7.05 28.27 5.99
C GLY A 163 5.86 27.42 5.52
N MET A 164 5.48 27.59 4.27
CA MET A 164 4.65 26.63 3.54
C MET A 164 5.49 26.17 2.33
N TYR A 165 5.32 24.92 1.93
CA TYR A 165 6.32 24.24 1.08
C TYR A 165 5.70 23.55 -0.14
N ALA A 166 4.56 24.03 -0.65
CA ALA A 166 3.97 23.42 -1.83
C ALA A 166 4.91 23.46 -3.03
N ALA A 167 5.64 24.57 -3.24
CA ALA A 167 6.57 24.72 -4.35
C ALA A 167 7.73 23.72 -4.28
N GLU A 168 8.37 23.61 -3.12
CA GLU A 168 9.49 22.71 -2.84
C GLU A 168 9.05 21.24 -2.99
N LEU A 169 7.85 20.90 -2.50
CA LEU A 169 7.28 19.57 -2.68
C LEU A 169 6.96 19.25 -4.14
N ASN A 170 6.38 20.21 -4.89
CA ASN A 170 6.10 20.03 -6.32
C ASN A 170 7.39 19.82 -7.12
N GLU A 171 8.47 20.54 -6.78
CA GLU A 171 9.77 20.39 -7.43
C GLU A 171 10.40 19.03 -7.10
N LEU A 172 10.49 18.68 -5.82
CA LEU A 172 11.14 17.46 -5.35
C LEU A 172 10.39 16.19 -5.81
N LEU A 173 9.07 16.25 -5.90
CA LEU A 173 8.21 15.14 -6.32
C LEU A 173 7.87 15.18 -7.83
N SER A 174 8.50 16.05 -8.61
CA SER A 174 8.19 16.23 -10.04
C SER A 174 8.36 14.95 -10.87
N SER A 175 9.30 14.09 -10.50
CA SER A 175 9.56 12.79 -11.13
C SER A 175 8.65 11.66 -10.63
N HIS A 176 7.92 11.86 -9.53
CA HIS A 176 7.04 10.83 -8.97
C HIS A 176 5.73 10.78 -9.74
N ALA A 177 5.12 9.60 -9.86
CA ALA A 177 3.76 9.49 -10.36
C ALA A 177 2.80 10.17 -9.38
N LEU A 178 1.68 10.71 -9.88
CA LEU A 178 0.78 11.56 -9.08
C LEU A 178 0.29 10.89 -7.80
N GLN A 179 0.02 9.59 -7.85
CA GLN A 179 -0.46 8.82 -6.71
C GLN A 179 0.61 8.55 -5.65
N ASP A 180 1.89 8.70 -5.99
CA ASP A 180 3.02 8.45 -5.08
C ASP A 180 3.48 9.75 -4.39
N ARG A 181 2.82 10.88 -4.68
CA ARG A 181 3.14 12.20 -4.12
C ARG A 181 2.40 12.43 -2.80
N ILE A 182 2.94 13.36 -2.01
CA ILE A 182 2.25 13.89 -0.83
C ILE A 182 0.97 14.59 -1.29
N GLY A 183 -0.16 14.15 -0.75
CA GLY A 183 -1.49 14.58 -1.18
C GLY A 183 -2.00 15.86 -0.51
N SER A 184 -1.52 16.17 0.69
CA SER A 184 -1.79 17.45 1.37
C SER A 184 -0.85 17.71 2.53
N VAL A 185 -0.74 18.98 2.92
CA VAL A 185 -0.02 19.41 4.12
C VAL A 185 -0.89 20.36 4.94
N CYS A 186 -1.15 20.05 6.21
CA CYS A 186 -1.76 20.99 7.16
C CYS A 186 -0.66 21.70 7.93
N TYR A 187 -0.63 23.03 7.87
CA TYR A 187 0.15 23.87 8.76
C TYR A 187 -0.82 24.56 9.72
N LEU A 188 -1.06 23.97 10.89
CA LEU A 188 -2.16 24.36 11.78
C LEU A 188 -2.14 25.85 12.18
N ASP A 189 -0.97 26.48 12.17
CA ASP A 189 -0.75 27.91 12.43
C ASP A 189 -0.63 28.78 11.18
N ARG A 190 -0.45 28.22 9.97
CA ARG A 190 -0.12 28.98 8.76
C ARG A 190 -1.00 28.75 7.54
N GLY A 191 -1.71 27.63 7.42
CA GLY A 191 -2.47 27.35 6.21
C GLY A 191 -2.51 25.88 5.86
N VAL A 192 -2.81 25.59 4.60
CA VAL A 192 -2.84 24.21 4.07
C VAL A 192 -2.27 24.21 2.65
N SER A 193 -1.52 23.17 2.28
CA SER A 193 -1.26 22.84 0.89
C SER A 193 -2.25 21.77 0.44
N LEU A 194 -3.03 22.06 -0.61
CA LEU A 194 -3.96 21.11 -1.23
C LEU A 194 -3.73 21.06 -2.74
N HIS A 195 -4.16 19.98 -3.37
CA HIS A 195 -4.14 19.93 -4.83
C HIS A 195 -5.12 20.94 -5.43
N ALA A 196 -4.65 21.64 -6.45
CA ALA A 196 -5.44 22.51 -7.29
C ALA A 196 -5.34 22.03 -8.74
N ASP A 197 -6.49 21.74 -9.36
CA ASP A 197 -6.57 21.42 -10.77
C ASP A 197 -6.44 22.70 -11.61
N LEU A 198 -5.51 22.69 -12.55
CA LEU A 198 -5.19 23.82 -13.43
C LEU A 198 -5.81 23.69 -14.82
N SER A 199 -6.61 22.65 -15.07
CA SER A 199 -7.26 22.41 -16.37
C SER A 199 -8.28 23.50 -16.77
N GLY A 200 -8.86 24.18 -15.79
CA GLY A 200 -9.90 25.20 -15.97
C GLY A 200 -9.37 26.64 -16.08
N ALA A 201 -10.27 27.58 -16.37
CA ALA A 201 -9.96 29.02 -16.41
C ALA A 201 -9.52 29.59 -15.04
N ALA A 202 -9.84 28.90 -13.95
CA ALA A 202 -9.39 29.20 -12.60
C ALA A 202 -9.01 27.90 -11.89
N ALA A 203 -8.01 27.97 -11.02
CA ALA A 203 -7.57 26.83 -10.22
C ALA A 203 -8.69 26.37 -9.28
N ALA A 204 -9.03 25.09 -9.31
CA ALA A 204 -10.06 24.50 -8.46
C ALA A 204 -9.44 23.53 -7.45
N LEU A 205 -9.75 23.68 -6.17
CA LEU A 205 -9.26 22.76 -5.14
C LEU A 205 -9.89 21.39 -5.30
N VAL A 206 -9.05 20.36 -5.33
CA VAL A 206 -9.45 18.96 -5.47
C VAL A 206 -8.82 18.14 -4.34
N PRO A 207 -9.58 17.24 -3.71
CA PRO A 207 -9.06 16.40 -2.61
C PRO A 207 -8.10 15.31 -3.11
N VAL A 208 -8.21 14.94 -4.39
CA VAL A 208 -7.36 13.97 -5.09
C VAL A 208 -6.79 14.64 -6.33
N ALA A 209 -5.50 14.47 -6.58
CA ALA A 209 -4.84 15.07 -7.74
C ALA A 209 -5.48 14.61 -9.07
N THR A 210 -5.64 15.55 -10.00
CA THR A 210 -5.90 15.31 -11.42
C THR A 210 -4.59 15.32 -12.21
N GLU A 211 -4.61 14.99 -13.51
CA GLU A 211 -3.41 14.96 -14.36
C GLU A 211 -2.61 16.28 -14.35
N LEU A 212 -3.31 17.41 -14.23
CA LEU A 212 -2.73 18.75 -14.21
C LEU A 212 -2.75 19.39 -12.81
N ALA A 213 -2.96 18.59 -11.76
CA ALA A 213 -2.99 19.12 -10.41
C ALA A 213 -1.59 19.41 -9.87
N THR A 214 -1.50 20.51 -9.13
CA THR A 214 -0.31 20.91 -8.38
C THR A 214 -0.68 21.15 -6.93
N LEU A 215 0.25 20.96 -5.99
CA LEU A 215 0.02 21.46 -4.63
C LEU A 215 0.04 22.99 -4.65
N LEU A 216 -0.95 23.60 -3.98
CA LEU A 216 -1.09 25.04 -3.84
C LEU A 216 -1.19 25.41 -2.36
N ASP A 217 -0.38 26.37 -1.94
CA ASP A 217 -0.42 26.93 -0.60
C ASP A 217 -1.59 27.89 -0.42
N ILE A 218 -2.40 27.61 0.59
CA ILE A 218 -3.59 28.37 0.95
C ILE A 218 -3.39 28.91 2.38
N PRO A 219 -3.11 30.22 2.53
CA PRO A 219 -2.92 30.83 3.83
C PRO A 219 -4.24 30.87 4.63
N PRO A 220 -4.22 31.27 5.92
CA PRO A 220 -5.38 31.25 6.79
C PRO A 220 -6.45 32.28 6.35
N PRO A 221 -7.68 32.22 6.89
CA PRO A 221 -8.15 31.29 7.94
C PRO A 221 -8.56 29.92 7.38
N ASN A 222 -8.62 28.89 8.23
CA ASN A 222 -9.23 27.56 7.98
C ASN A 222 -8.32 26.38 7.59
N ALA A 223 -7.03 26.40 7.94
CA ALA A 223 -6.09 25.28 7.73
C ALA A 223 -6.67 23.90 8.10
N LEU A 224 -7.10 23.72 9.35
CA LEU A 224 -7.65 22.45 9.84
C LEU A 224 -8.95 22.05 9.15
N LEU A 225 -9.83 23.01 8.86
CA LEU A 225 -11.12 22.74 8.22
C LEU A 225 -10.95 22.26 6.78
N LEU A 226 -10.15 22.98 5.99
CA LEU A 226 -9.90 22.62 4.60
C LEU A 226 -9.17 21.28 4.51
N TRP A 227 -8.13 21.10 5.33
CA TRP A 227 -7.40 19.83 5.41
C TRP A 227 -8.31 18.67 5.83
N LEU A 228 -9.09 18.82 6.90
CA LEU A 228 -10.00 17.77 7.37
C LEU A 228 -11.06 17.44 6.32
N THR A 229 -11.56 18.44 5.59
CA THR A 229 -12.54 18.24 4.51
C THR A 229 -11.94 17.45 3.35
N ALA A 230 -10.72 17.80 2.93
CA ALA A 230 -9.99 17.06 1.90
C ALA A 230 -9.72 15.62 2.35
N LEU A 231 -9.13 15.43 3.54
CA LEU A 231 -8.85 14.13 4.12
C LEU A 231 -10.12 13.27 4.22
N SER A 232 -11.19 13.82 4.78
CA SER A 232 -12.48 13.12 4.93
C SER A 232 -13.03 12.66 3.59
N THR A 233 -12.86 13.46 2.53
CA THR A 233 -13.29 13.11 1.18
C THR A 233 -12.46 11.94 0.65
N VAL A 234 -11.13 12.01 0.75
CA VAL A 234 -10.24 10.94 0.27
C VAL A 234 -10.50 9.64 1.01
N VAL A 235 -10.58 9.65 2.33
CA VAL A 235 -10.79 8.42 3.11
C VAL A 235 -12.19 7.84 2.93
N SER A 236 -13.19 8.67 2.65
CA SER A 236 -14.55 8.18 2.36
C SER A 236 -14.63 7.49 1.00
N VAL A 237 -13.92 8.01 -0.01
CA VAL A 237 -13.85 7.40 -1.34
C VAL A 237 -12.97 6.14 -1.31
N GLY A 238 -11.90 6.14 -0.49
CA GLY A 238 -10.99 5.01 -0.32
C GLY A 238 -11.47 3.93 0.65
N ALA A 239 -12.61 4.13 1.33
CA ALA A 239 -13.20 3.16 2.24
C ALA A 239 -13.98 2.07 1.48
N SER A 240 -14.01 0.84 1.99
CA SER A 240 -14.54 -0.39 1.36
C SER A 240 -13.52 -1.15 0.51
N ARG A 241 -12.43 -1.56 1.14
CA ARG A 241 -11.38 -2.38 0.50
C ARG A 241 -11.90 -3.77 0.14
N ARG A 242 -11.34 -4.39 -0.90
CA ARG A 242 -11.54 -5.83 -1.11
C ARG A 242 -11.00 -6.64 0.08
N PRO A 243 -11.56 -7.83 0.34
CA PRO A 243 -10.99 -8.74 1.34
C PRO A 243 -9.53 -9.05 1.01
N ILE A 244 -8.69 -9.08 2.04
CA ILE A 244 -7.24 -9.32 1.91
C ILE A 244 -6.98 -10.83 1.85
N ASP A 245 -6.12 -11.26 0.92
CA ASP A 245 -5.63 -12.63 0.84
C ASP A 245 -4.45 -12.84 1.78
N LEU A 246 -4.75 -13.13 3.05
CA LEU A 246 -3.73 -13.36 4.08
C LEU A 246 -2.81 -14.55 3.79
N MET A 247 -3.21 -15.49 2.93
CA MET A 247 -2.32 -16.59 2.55
C MET A 247 -1.09 -16.11 1.80
N ARG A 248 -1.17 -14.96 1.12
CA ARG A 248 -0.01 -14.35 0.46
C ARG A 248 0.99 -13.72 1.43
N TYR A 249 0.59 -13.48 2.68
CA TYR A 249 1.48 -13.03 3.75
C TYR A 249 2.14 -14.21 4.51
N ALA A 250 1.72 -15.45 4.24
CA ALA A 250 2.36 -16.63 4.82
C ALA A 250 3.72 -16.86 4.16
N PRO A 251 4.75 -17.32 4.91
CA PRO A 251 6.05 -17.66 4.34
C PRO A 251 5.93 -18.73 3.24
N GLU A 252 6.79 -18.67 2.23
CA GLU A 252 6.80 -19.64 1.11
C GLU A 252 6.95 -21.09 1.58
N GLU A 253 7.65 -21.32 2.70
CA GLU A 253 7.79 -22.64 3.34
C GLU A 253 6.43 -23.25 3.77
N HIS A 254 5.41 -22.42 4.02
CA HIS A 254 4.04 -22.86 4.29
C HIS A 254 3.17 -22.94 3.03
N ALA A 255 3.56 -22.31 1.91
CA ALA A 255 2.93 -22.54 0.61
C ALA A 255 3.29 -23.95 0.10
N GLU A 256 4.50 -24.43 0.42
CA GLU A 256 4.90 -25.84 0.30
C GLU A 256 4.47 -26.68 1.51
N LEU A 257 3.25 -26.47 2.04
CA LEU A 257 2.64 -27.43 2.96
C LEU A 257 2.50 -28.79 2.25
N ARG A 258 3.56 -29.61 2.32
CA ARG A 258 3.57 -31.04 2.01
C ARG A 258 2.83 -31.77 3.13
N GLY A 259 1.53 -31.51 3.22
CA GLY A 259 0.63 -32.31 4.03
C GLY A 259 0.44 -33.65 3.33
N THR A 260 0.76 -34.76 3.99
CA THR A 260 0.13 -36.03 3.62
C THR A 260 -1.34 -35.87 3.93
N VAL A 261 -2.22 -35.89 2.92
CA VAL A 261 -3.67 -35.89 3.16
C VAL A 261 -4.03 -37.20 3.86
N ARG A 262 -3.91 -37.24 5.18
CA ARG A 262 -4.37 -38.37 5.98
C ARG A 262 -5.88 -38.36 5.96
N GLY A 263 -6.48 -39.16 5.08
CA GLY A 263 -7.89 -39.51 5.18
C GLY A 263 -8.80 -39.20 3.99
N THR A 264 -8.28 -38.79 2.82
CA THR A 264 -9.04 -39.01 1.57
C THR A 264 -8.35 -40.11 0.79
N SER A 265 -9.00 -41.26 0.66
CA SER A 265 -8.64 -42.22 -0.39
C SER A 265 -8.54 -41.45 -1.72
N PRO A 266 -7.55 -41.74 -2.58
CA PRO A 266 -7.48 -41.21 -3.95
C PRO A 266 -8.83 -41.26 -4.68
N ASP A 267 -9.66 -42.26 -4.37
CA ASP A 267 -11.02 -42.41 -4.89
C ASP A 267 -12.00 -41.29 -4.49
N VAL A 268 -11.80 -40.65 -3.34
CA VAL A 268 -12.68 -39.56 -2.86
C VAL A 268 -12.31 -38.25 -3.53
N ALA A 269 -11.01 -37.97 -3.70
CA ALA A 269 -10.55 -36.79 -4.43
C ALA A 269 -10.95 -36.89 -5.91
N ARG A 270 -10.75 -38.07 -6.51
CA ARG A 270 -11.17 -38.38 -7.88
C ARG A 270 -12.68 -38.24 -8.07
N ARG A 271 -13.50 -38.85 -7.21
CA ARG A 271 -14.97 -38.72 -7.29
C ARG A 271 -15.45 -37.28 -7.15
N ARG A 272 -14.80 -36.45 -6.32
CA ARG A 272 -15.13 -35.02 -6.19
C ARG A 272 -14.77 -34.22 -7.43
N ALA A 273 -13.63 -34.49 -8.06
CA ALA A 273 -13.22 -33.84 -9.31
C ALA A 273 -14.11 -34.25 -10.50
N GLU A 274 -14.43 -35.54 -10.61
CA GLU A 274 -15.37 -36.07 -11.59
C GLU A 274 -16.77 -35.45 -11.41
N ALA A 275 -17.27 -35.35 -10.16
CA ALA A 275 -18.54 -34.70 -9.85
C ALA A 275 -18.54 -33.18 -10.10
N ALA A 276 -17.38 -32.52 -10.00
CA ALA A 276 -17.21 -31.10 -10.32
C ALA A 276 -17.00 -30.82 -11.82
N GLY A 277 -17.03 -31.84 -12.68
CA GLY A 277 -16.83 -31.71 -14.13
C GLY A 277 -15.40 -31.35 -14.53
N GLN A 278 -14.43 -31.47 -13.61
CA GLN A 278 -13.02 -31.22 -13.88
C GLN A 278 -12.38 -32.50 -14.40
N GLN A 279 -12.13 -32.57 -15.71
CA GLN A 279 -11.22 -33.58 -16.26
C GLN A 279 -9.79 -33.13 -15.95
N THR A 280 -9.06 -33.96 -15.20
CA THR A 280 -7.62 -33.90 -14.87
C THR A 280 -7.25 -33.36 -13.48
N LEU A 281 -7.26 -34.26 -12.48
CA LEU A 281 -6.32 -34.21 -11.35
C LEU A 281 -5.32 -35.37 -11.51
N THR A 282 -4.45 -35.32 -12.51
CA THR A 282 -3.23 -36.15 -12.55
C THR A 282 -2.14 -35.42 -11.80
N GLY A 283 -2.09 -35.60 -10.48
CA GLY A 283 -1.10 -34.94 -9.64
C GLY A 283 -1.12 -35.35 -8.17
N LEU A 284 -1.62 -36.54 -7.86
CA LEU A 284 -1.65 -37.07 -6.49
C LEU A 284 -1.14 -38.52 -6.49
N GLU A 285 0.08 -38.69 -6.98
CA GLU A 285 1.03 -39.73 -6.56
C GLU A 285 2.41 -39.21 -6.98
N MET A 286 3.23 -38.79 -6.02
CA MET A 286 4.62 -38.42 -6.28
C MET A 286 5.53 -39.57 -5.86
N ASP A 287 6.17 -40.17 -6.85
CA ASP A 287 7.39 -40.96 -6.69
C ASP A 287 8.59 -40.00 -6.53
N PRO A 288 9.60 -40.30 -5.67
CA PRO A 288 10.71 -39.39 -5.36
C PRO A 288 11.60 -39.01 -6.56
N ALA A 289 11.47 -39.66 -7.72
CA ALA A 289 12.18 -39.30 -8.94
C ALA A 289 11.51 -38.19 -9.77
N THR A 290 10.20 -37.91 -9.54
CA THR A 290 9.43 -36.87 -10.27
C THR A 290 9.75 -35.44 -9.80
N ALA A 291 10.55 -35.30 -8.73
CA ALA A 291 11.05 -34.02 -8.23
C ALA A 291 12.17 -33.39 -9.10
N ALA A 292 12.50 -33.93 -10.28
CA ALA A 292 13.53 -33.39 -11.14
C ALA A 292 12.99 -32.93 -12.51
N ARG A 293 12.77 -31.62 -12.62
CA ARG A 293 12.95 -30.78 -13.82
C ARG A 293 12.00 -30.99 -15.01
N ILE A 294 10.88 -30.28 -15.00
CA ILE A 294 10.22 -29.80 -16.24
C ILE A 294 10.74 -28.38 -16.48
N THR A 295 11.60 -28.20 -17.48
CA THR A 295 12.04 -26.88 -17.93
C THR A 295 12.03 -26.87 -19.46
N THR A 296 11.09 -26.16 -20.06
CA THR A 296 11.17 -25.82 -21.48
C THR A 296 12.31 -24.81 -21.65
N MET A 297 13.43 -25.23 -22.25
CA MET A 297 14.51 -24.32 -22.65
C MET A 297 14.50 -24.15 -24.17
N MET A 298 14.48 -22.91 -24.63
CA MET A 298 14.85 -22.60 -26.01
C MET A 298 16.38 -22.60 -26.12
N LEU A 299 16.92 -23.26 -27.14
CA LEU A 299 18.36 -23.34 -27.40
C LEU A 299 18.66 -22.90 -28.83
N ASP A 300 19.83 -22.28 -29.01
CA ASP A 300 20.36 -21.90 -30.32
C ASP A 300 20.89 -23.17 -31.02
N SER A 301 20.39 -23.45 -32.22
CA SER A 301 20.65 -24.70 -32.94
C SER A 301 22.12 -24.91 -33.31
N GLN A 302 22.92 -23.84 -33.36
CA GLN A 302 24.34 -23.90 -33.68
C GLN A 302 25.25 -24.25 -32.48
N SER A 303 24.68 -24.36 -31.28
CA SER A 303 25.43 -24.56 -30.03
C SER A 303 25.41 -25.99 -29.47
N LEU A 304 24.67 -26.91 -30.09
CA LEU A 304 24.52 -28.30 -29.62
C LEU A 304 25.69 -29.18 -30.06
N THR A 305 26.37 -29.83 -29.11
CA THR A 305 27.43 -30.79 -29.43
C THR A 305 26.87 -32.18 -29.71
N ALA A 306 27.66 -33.04 -30.36
CA ALA A 306 27.28 -34.44 -30.57
C ALA A 306 27.13 -35.25 -29.27
N GLY A 307 27.61 -34.73 -28.13
CA GLY A 307 27.35 -35.30 -26.80
C GLY A 307 25.96 -34.95 -26.29
N ASP A 308 25.51 -33.72 -26.53
CA ASP A 308 24.22 -33.21 -26.07
C ASP A 308 23.06 -33.91 -26.81
N LEU A 309 23.21 -34.14 -28.12
CA LEU A 309 22.22 -34.87 -28.92
C LEU A 309 22.03 -36.32 -28.46
N ARG A 310 23.13 -36.99 -28.06
CA ARG A 310 23.05 -38.36 -27.50
C ARG A 310 22.36 -38.40 -26.15
N ALA A 311 22.58 -37.39 -25.31
CA ALA A 311 21.92 -37.29 -24.01
C ALA A 311 20.41 -37.07 -24.16
N VAL A 312 19.99 -36.34 -25.20
CA VAL A 312 18.58 -36.12 -25.56
C VAL A 312 17.90 -37.40 -26.06
N GLU A 313 18.52 -38.13 -26.99
CA GLU A 313 17.97 -39.40 -27.48
C GLU A 313 17.88 -40.46 -26.37
N ALA A 314 18.84 -40.48 -25.44
CA ALA A 314 18.86 -41.41 -24.32
C ALA A 314 17.66 -41.26 -23.37
N VAL A 315 17.04 -40.08 -23.32
CA VAL A 315 15.82 -39.80 -22.54
C VAL A 315 14.55 -39.78 -23.40
N GLY A 316 14.62 -40.34 -24.62
CA GLY A 316 13.50 -40.39 -25.56
C GLY A 316 13.11 -39.04 -26.15
N GLY A 317 13.92 -37.99 -25.93
CA GLY A 317 13.67 -36.66 -26.43
C GLY A 317 13.88 -36.51 -27.93
N GLN A 318 13.16 -35.57 -28.53
CA GLN A 318 13.26 -35.19 -29.93
C GLN A 318 13.64 -33.72 -30.06
N VAL A 319 14.55 -33.41 -30.97
CA VAL A 319 14.87 -32.03 -31.36
C VAL A 319 14.09 -31.70 -32.62
N VAL A 320 13.20 -30.70 -32.53
CA VAL A 320 12.35 -30.24 -33.64
C VAL A 320 12.88 -28.88 -34.12
N PRO A 321 13.29 -28.71 -35.38
CA PRO A 321 13.69 -27.41 -35.90
C PRO A 321 12.48 -26.47 -35.98
N GLU A 322 12.59 -25.23 -35.49
CA GLU A 322 11.56 -24.17 -35.61
C GLU A 322 12.22 -22.92 -36.24
N ASP A 323 12.35 -22.92 -37.57
CA ASP A 323 12.87 -21.84 -38.43
C ASP A 323 14.25 -21.22 -38.07
N GLU A 324 14.79 -20.41 -39.00
CA GLU A 324 16.19 -19.98 -39.12
C GLU A 324 16.95 -19.81 -37.79
N GLY A 325 17.73 -20.84 -37.42
CA GLY A 325 18.71 -20.80 -36.33
C GLY A 325 18.23 -21.37 -34.99
N HIS A 326 16.96 -21.73 -34.82
CA HIS A 326 16.46 -22.22 -33.53
C HIS A 326 15.92 -23.65 -33.59
N ALA A 327 16.13 -24.39 -32.49
CA ALA A 327 15.63 -25.75 -32.33
C ALA A 327 14.91 -25.90 -30.99
N LYS A 328 13.79 -26.62 -31.03
CA LYS A 328 12.95 -26.89 -29.87
C LYS A 328 13.18 -28.31 -29.41
N LEU A 329 13.56 -28.45 -28.14
CA LEU A 329 13.72 -29.74 -27.51
C LEU A 329 12.38 -30.20 -26.93
N VAL A 330 11.87 -31.32 -27.42
CA VAL A 330 10.60 -31.93 -27.00
C VAL A 330 10.91 -33.28 -26.39
N ILE A 331 10.89 -33.38 -25.06
CA ILE A 331 11.09 -34.65 -24.36
C ILE A 331 9.70 -35.23 -24.02
N PRO A 332 9.34 -36.44 -24.52
CA PRO A 332 8.06 -37.05 -24.19
C PRO A 332 7.98 -37.31 -22.69
N THR A 333 6.90 -36.86 -22.06
CA THR A 333 6.58 -37.23 -20.69
C THR A 333 5.63 -38.43 -20.73
N GLY A 334 6.09 -39.59 -20.26
CA GLY A 334 5.18 -40.70 -19.99
C GLY A 334 5.85 -42.05 -19.82
N SER A 335 6.00 -42.49 -18.56
CA SER A 335 5.20 -43.55 -17.94
C SER A 335 5.71 -43.78 -16.52
#